data_AF-A0AAU8HRF5-F1
#
_entry.id   AF-A0AAU8HRF5-F1
#
_cell.length_a   1.000
_cell.length_b   1.000
_cell.length_c   1.000
_cell.angle_alpha   90.00
_cell.angle_beta   90.00
_cell.angle_gamma   90.00
#
_symmetry.space_group_name_H-M   'P 1'
#
loop_
_entity.id
_entity.type
_entity.pdbx_description
1 polymer ?
#
loop_
_entity_poly.entity_id
_entity_poly.type
_entity_poly.pdbx_seq_one_letter_code
_entity_poly.pdbx_strand_id
1 'polypeptide(L)'
;MLVEIYKRQWELFKKHYAKPTALIALISIVIAFFSFFVLMVFQDLLIEITDELFMHFEELGVNPNTSHSDLFLIVLVNNLRVSAFMVLLGFIPIIVLPAVSGVVTSISVSMILALFNTFDLYPVQTLIYGILPHGIIELFAIYLAGGIGVFLSLNMFKKIFSSKRAEINIGIIIKDSIISYLIVVAPLIILAAVIEGFVTPVLIDNFHPSL
;
A
#
# COMPACT_ATOMS: atom_id res chain seq x y z
N MET A 1 7.99 -9.88 -27.47
CA MET A 1 6.77 -10.02 -26.66
C MET A 1 6.91 -9.48 -25.23
N LEU A 2 7.51 -10.16 -24.25
CA LEU A 2 7.57 -9.66 -22.85
C LEU A 2 8.28 -8.31 -22.71
N VAL A 3 9.44 -8.14 -23.36
CA VAL A 3 10.20 -6.88 -23.34
C VAL A 3 9.38 -5.69 -23.86
N GLU A 4 8.53 -5.91 -24.87
CA GLU A 4 7.68 -4.85 -25.43
C GLU A 4 6.55 -4.48 -24.48
N ILE A 5 6.00 -5.45 -23.76
CA ILE A 5 4.99 -5.22 -22.73
C ILE A 5 5.58 -4.35 -21.61
N TYR A 6 6.77 -4.68 -21.10
CA TYR A 6 7.44 -3.87 -20.08
C TYR A 6 7.80 -2.47 -20.59
N LYS A 7 8.29 -2.34 -21.82
CA LYS A 7 8.54 -1.02 -22.45
C LYS A 7 7.27 -0.18 -22.51
N ARG A 8 6.14 -0.77 -22.89
CA ARG A 8 4.84 -0.08 -22.91
C ARG A 8 4.41 0.37 -21.52
N GLN A 9 4.49 -0.51 -20.51
CA GLN A 9 4.13 -0.15 -19.13
C GLN A 9 5.06 0.92 -18.55
N TRP A 10 6.35 0.90 -18.91
CA TRP A 10 7.29 1.96 -18.54
C TRP A 10 6.92 3.33 -19.15
N GLU A 11 6.51 3.36 -20.42
CA GLU A 11 6.02 4.59 -21.04
C GLU A 11 4.73 5.10 -20.39
N LEU A 12 3.80 4.19 -20.07
CA LEU A 12 2.58 4.54 -19.34
C LEU A 12 2.90 5.10 -17.95
N PHE A 13 3.84 4.49 -17.24
CA PHE A 13 4.30 4.98 -15.94
C PHE A 13 4.82 6.41 -16.05
N LYS A 14 5.78 6.67 -16.94
CA LYS A 14 6.36 8.01 -17.12
C LYS A 14 5.32 9.06 -17.51
N LYS A 15 4.38 8.70 -18.39
CA LYS A 15 3.40 9.65 -18.94
C LYS A 15 2.21 9.90 -18.02
N HIS A 16 1.77 8.88 -17.28
CA HIS A 16 0.46 8.90 -16.64
C HIS A 16 0.48 8.52 -15.16
N TYR A 17 1.29 7.53 -14.73
CA TYR A 17 1.23 7.03 -13.35
C TYR A 17 2.19 7.75 -12.40
N ALA A 18 3.35 8.23 -12.89
CA ALA A 18 4.41 8.76 -12.04
C ALA A 18 3.95 9.96 -11.19
N LYS A 19 3.26 10.93 -11.80
CA LYS A 19 2.75 12.11 -11.09
C LYS A 19 1.71 11.78 -10.00
N PRO A 20 0.60 11.07 -10.29
CA PRO A 20 -0.36 10.73 -9.25
C PRO A 20 0.26 9.81 -8.19
N THR A 21 1.11 8.86 -8.56
CA THR A 21 1.85 8.01 -7.60
C THR A 21 2.70 8.85 -6.65
N ALA A 22 3.50 9.79 -7.17
CA ALA A 22 4.34 10.67 -6.37
C ALA A 22 3.52 11.61 -5.48
N LEU A 23 2.39 12.11 -5.96
CA LEU A 23 1.49 12.95 -5.17
C LEU A 23 0.87 12.17 -4.00
N ILE A 24 0.39 10.95 -4.27
CA ILE A 24 -0.14 10.06 -3.22
C ILE A 24 0.95 9.76 -2.19
N ALA A 25 2.16 9.40 -2.65
CA ALA A 25 3.29 9.12 -1.77
C ALA A 25 3.63 10.33 -0.88
N LEU A 26 3.74 11.52 -1.47
CA LEU A 26 4.06 12.75 -0.72
C LEU A 26 2.98 13.06 0.32
N ILE A 27 1.71 13.03 -0.07
CA ILE A 27 0.58 13.27 0.85
C ILE A 27 0.59 12.23 1.97
N SER A 28 0.78 10.96 1.64
CA SER A 28 0.76 9.86 2.61
C SER A 28 1.92 9.97 3.60
N ILE A 29 3.12 10.35 3.15
CA ILE A 29 4.28 10.60 4.04
C ILE A 29 4.02 11.79 4.97
N VAL A 30 3.47 12.89 4.46
CA VAL A 30 3.14 14.06 5.29
C VAL A 30 2.07 13.73 6.32
N ILE A 31 1.02 13.00 5.92
CA ILE A 31 -0.03 12.54 6.83
C ILE A 31 0.54 11.57 7.85
N ALA A 32 1.33 10.58 7.44
CA ALA A 32 1.99 9.64 8.35
C ALA A 32 2.84 10.36 9.39
N PHE A 33 3.66 11.34 8.98
CA PHE A 33 4.46 12.14 9.89
C PHE A 33 3.58 12.89 10.89
N PHE A 34 2.53 13.58 10.43
CA PHE A 34 1.62 14.30 11.31
C PHE A 34 0.85 13.37 12.26
N SER A 35 0.33 12.25 11.73
CA SER A 35 -0.37 11.21 12.50
C SER A 35 0.49 10.66 13.61
N PHE A 36 1.79 10.45 13.40
CA PHE A 36 2.70 10.03 14.47
C PHE A 36 2.69 11.03 15.64
N PHE A 37 2.85 12.33 15.39
CA PHE A 37 2.83 13.33 16.47
C PHE A 37 1.45 13.43 17.14
N VAL A 38 0.37 13.34 16.38
CA VAL A 38 -0.99 13.34 16.93
C VAL A 38 -1.17 12.16 17.89
N LEU A 39 -0.80 10.95 17.48
CA LEU A 39 -0.93 9.75 18.31
C LEU A 39 -0.03 9.80 19.56
N MET A 40 1.13 10.44 19.47
CA MET A 40 2.00 10.67 20.63
C MET A 40 1.41 11.67 21.64
N VAL A 41 0.61 12.64 21.19
CA VAL A 41 -0.07 13.62 22.05
C VAL A 41 -1.35 13.06 22.65
N PHE A 42 -2.12 12.31 21.85
CA PHE A 42 -3.42 11.75 22.23
C PHE A 42 -3.30 10.24 22.44
N GLN A 43 -2.73 9.83 23.58
CA GLN A 43 -2.48 8.42 23.87
C GLN A 43 -3.76 7.56 23.95
N ASP A 44 -4.88 8.13 24.39
CA ASP A 44 -6.17 7.42 24.39
C ASP A 44 -6.58 6.99 22.97
N LEU A 45 -6.35 7.87 21.98
CA LEU A 45 -6.61 7.58 20.57
C LEU A 45 -5.66 6.51 20.03
N LEU A 46 -4.40 6.51 20.47
CA LEU A 46 -3.43 5.47 20.09
C LEU A 46 -3.89 4.09 20.57
N ILE A 47 -4.39 3.98 21.80
CA ILE A 47 -4.90 2.72 22.36
C ILE A 47 -6.12 2.25 21.58
N GLU A 48 -7.11 3.13 21.35
CA GLU A 48 -8.32 2.80 20.59
C GLU A 48 -8.03 2.28 19.18
N ILE A 49 -7.20 3.00 18.41
CA ILE A 49 -6.87 2.58 17.04
C ILE A 49 -6.00 1.31 17.04
N THR A 50 -5.15 1.12 18.06
CA THR A 50 -4.36 -0.11 18.21
C THR A 50 -5.25 -1.32 18.45
N ASP A 51 -6.26 -1.18 19.31
CA ASP A 51 -7.25 -2.23 19.55
C ASP A 51 -8.03 -2.57 18.27
N GLU A 52 -8.45 -1.56 17.51
CA GLU A 52 -9.06 -1.78 16.18
C GLU A 52 -8.14 -2.55 15.23
N LEU A 53 -6.84 -2.25 15.25
CA LEU A 53 -5.87 -2.92 14.40
C LEU A 53 -5.64 -4.39 14.82
N PHE A 54 -5.60 -4.66 16.13
CA PHE A 54 -5.55 -6.04 16.63
C PHE A 54 -6.80 -6.82 16.27
N MET A 55 -7.99 -6.25 16.45
CA MET A 55 -9.26 -6.88 16.02
C MET A 55 -9.25 -7.17 14.52
N HIS A 56 -8.74 -6.25 13.70
CA HIS A 56 -8.63 -6.48 12.27
C HIS A 56 -7.69 -7.64 11.93
N PHE A 57 -6.55 -7.76 12.61
CA PHE A 57 -5.63 -8.88 12.44
C PHE A 57 -6.26 -10.21 12.88
N GLU A 58 -7.02 -10.22 13.98
CA GLU A 58 -7.76 -11.41 14.41
C GLU A 58 -8.84 -11.82 13.39
N GLU A 59 -9.58 -10.87 12.81
CA GLU A 59 -10.54 -11.13 11.72
C GLU A 59 -9.89 -11.73 10.48
N LEU A 60 -8.64 -11.35 10.19
CA LEU A 60 -7.83 -11.93 9.12
C LEU A 60 -7.27 -13.32 9.48
N GLY A 61 -7.46 -13.79 10.72
CA GLY A 61 -6.97 -15.07 11.21
C GLY A 61 -5.52 -15.04 11.70
N VAL A 62 -4.96 -13.85 11.94
CA VAL A 62 -3.61 -13.67 12.51
C VAL A 62 -3.70 -13.75 14.03
N ASN A 63 -2.89 -14.61 14.62
CA ASN A 63 -2.73 -14.76 16.06
C ASN A 63 -1.24 -14.96 16.40
N PRO A 64 -0.84 -14.90 17.69
CA PRO A 64 0.57 -15.04 18.08
C PRO A 64 1.24 -16.36 17.67
N ASN A 65 0.47 -17.41 17.35
CA ASN A 65 0.97 -18.72 16.94
C ASN A 65 0.84 -18.96 15.42
N THR A 66 0.46 -17.95 14.65
CA THR A 66 0.34 -18.06 13.19
C THR A 66 1.70 -18.41 12.59
N SER A 67 1.74 -19.47 11.78
CA SER A 67 2.98 -19.87 11.11
C SER A 67 3.44 -18.80 10.12
N HIS A 68 4.75 -18.69 9.88
CA HIS A 68 5.29 -17.76 8.88
C HIS A 68 4.66 -17.93 7.49
N SER A 69 4.33 -19.17 7.10
CA SER A 69 3.64 -19.46 5.84
C SER A 69 2.20 -18.94 5.82
N ASP A 70 1.49 -19.05 6.93
CA ASP A 70 0.11 -18.56 7.03
C ASP A 70 0.09 -17.04 7.06
N LEU A 71 0.99 -16.41 7.83
CA LEU A 71 1.17 -14.97 7.87
C LEU A 71 1.47 -14.41 6.47
N PHE A 72 2.41 -15.04 5.76
CA PHE A 72 2.73 -14.72 4.36
C PHE A 72 1.47 -14.74 3.48
N LEU A 73 0.67 -15.81 3.53
CA LEU A 73 -0.52 -15.96 2.70
C LEU A 73 -1.60 -14.93 3.05
N ILE A 74 -1.86 -14.73 4.33
CA ILE A 74 -2.85 -13.77 4.82
C ILE A 74 -2.50 -12.36 4.35
N VAL A 75 -1.25 -11.92 4.59
CA VAL A 75 -0.80 -10.58 4.21
C VAL A 75 -0.77 -10.42 2.69
N LEU A 76 -0.28 -11.43 1.96
CA LEU A 76 -0.27 -11.42 0.50
C LEU A 76 -1.68 -11.24 -0.07
N VAL A 77 -2.64 -12.05 0.39
CA VAL A 77 -4.03 -12.00 -0.10
C VAL A 77 -4.67 -10.66 0.27
N ASN A 78 -4.44 -10.16 1.49
CA ASN A 78 -4.98 -8.87 1.91
C ASN A 78 -4.44 -7.72 1.05
N ASN A 79 -3.12 -7.65 0.84
CA ASN A 79 -2.51 -6.58 0.05
C ASN A 79 -2.84 -6.65 -1.45
N LEU A 80 -2.94 -7.87 -2.01
CA LEU A 80 -3.45 -8.04 -3.37
C LEU A 80 -4.91 -7.59 -3.46
N ARG A 81 -5.76 -7.95 -2.49
CA ARG A 81 -7.16 -7.52 -2.43
C ARG A 81 -7.27 -6.01 -2.36
N VAL A 82 -6.59 -5.36 -1.41
CA VAL A 82 -6.62 -3.90 -1.21
C VAL A 82 -6.13 -3.18 -2.46
N SER A 83 -4.96 -3.55 -2.99
CA SER A 83 -4.40 -2.92 -4.20
C SER A 83 -5.26 -3.12 -5.44
N ALA A 84 -5.89 -4.29 -5.60
CA ALA A 84 -6.84 -4.54 -6.68
C ALA A 84 -8.08 -3.64 -6.53
N PHE A 85 -8.61 -3.52 -5.30
CA PHE A 85 -9.72 -2.62 -5.02
C PHE A 85 -9.37 -1.17 -5.34
N MET A 86 -8.16 -0.69 -5.05
CA MET A 86 -7.74 0.68 -5.42
C MET A 86 -7.86 0.91 -6.94
N VAL A 87 -7.45 -0.05 -7.76
CA VAL A 87 -7.60 0.04 -9.22
C VAL A 87 -9.07 -0.04 -9.64
N LEU A 88 -9.87 -0.90 -9.00
CA LEU A 88 -11.32 -1.03 -9.26
C LEU A 88 -12.10 0.22 -8.87
N LEU A 89 -11.71 0.91 -7.81
CA LEU A 89 -12.30 2.20 -7.42
C LEU A 89 -12.04 3.27 -8.50
N GLY A 90 -11.03 3.08 -9.35
CA GLY A 90 -10.78 3.92 -10.52
C GLY A 90 -11.89 3.89 -11.58
N PHE A 91 -12.79 2.90 -11.56
CA PHE A 91 -13.97 2.92 -12.44
C PHE A 91 -14.99 3.98 -12.01
N ILE A 92 -14.97 4.37 -10.73
CA ILE A 92 -15.81 5.43 -10.19
C ILE A 92 -15.12 6.76 -10.50
N PRO A 93 -15.82 7.76 -11.09
CA PRO A 93 -15.24 9.05 -11.47
C PRO A 93 -15.00 9.99 -10.27
N ILE A 94 -14.57 9.44 -9.13
CA ILE A 94 -14.14 10.14 -7.92
C ILE A 94 -12.62 9.97 -7.79
N ILE A 95 -11.87 10.98 -8.21
CA ILE A 95 -10.41 10.93 -8.42
C ILE A 95 -9.65 10.56 -7.13
N VAL A 96 -10.14 10.99 -5.97
CA VAL A 96 -9.46 10.81 -4.67
C VAL A 96 -9.62 9.38 -4.13
N LEU A 97 -10.68 8.67 -4.52
CA LEU A 97 -11.07 7.40 -3.92
C LEU A 97 -9.98 6.31 -4.03
N PRO A 98 -9.30 6.13 -5.18
CA PRO A 98 -8.18 5.19 -5.30
C PRO A 98 -6.95 5.50 -4.44
N ALA A 99 -6.80 6.73 -3.93
CA ALA A 99 -5.64 7.14 -3.14
C ALA A 99 -5.79 6.84 -1.64
N VAL A 100 -7.03 6.62 -1.16
CA VAL A 100 -7.34 6.52 0.28
C VAL A 100 -6.57 5.38 0.94
N SER A 101 -6.53 4.19 0.34
CA SER A 101 -5.84 3.05 0.95
C SER A 101 -4.35 3.29 1.15
N GLY A 102 -3.68 4.02 0.26
CA GLY A 102 -2.26 4.37 0.44
C GLY A 102 -2.02 5.27 1.65
N VAL A 103 -2.94 6.20 1.91
CA VAL A 103 -2.90 7.05 3.10
C VAL A 103 -3.12 6.20 4.35
N VAL A 104 -4.13 5.33 4.35
CA VAL A 104 -4.44 4.44 5.49
C VAL A 104 -3.26 3.53 5.82
N THR A 105 -2.65 2.86 4.83
CA THR A 105 -1.46 2.03 5.02
C THR A 105 -0.31 2.82 5.66
N SER A 106 -0.14 4.08 5.28
CA SER A 106 0.93 4.93 5.83
C SER A 106 0.64 5.37 7.26
N ILE A 107 -0.64 5.59 7.61
CA ILE A 107 -1.07 5.85 8.99
C ILE A 107 -0.81 4.62 9.86
N SER A 108 -1.08 3.40 9.37
CA SER A 108 -0.81 2.16 10.11
C SER A 108 0.67 2.02 10.47
N VAL A 109 1.59 2.38 9.56
CA VAL A 109 3.04 2.41 9.86
C VAL A 109 3.33 3.39 10.99
N SER A 110 2.81 4.61 10.94
CA SER A 110 2.99 5.60 12.01
C SER A 110 2.40 5.17 13.34
N MET A 111 1.26 4.47 13.31
CA MET A 111 0.63 3.94 14.51
C MET A 111 1.51 2.90 15.19
N ILE A 112 2.06 1.93 14.43
CA ILE A 112 3.00 0.93 14.97
C ILE A 112 4.22 1.63 15.59
N LEU A 113 4.78 2.64 14.92
CA LEU A 113 5.92 3.38 15.48
C LEU A 113 5.57 4.16 16.76
N ALA A 114 4.39 4.80 16.80
CA ALA A 114 3.92 5.53 17.98
C ALA A 114 3.67 4.58 19.17
N LEU A 115 3.10 3.40 18.88
CA LEU A 115 2.89 2.34 19.87
C LEU A 115 4.21 1.88 20.48
N PHE A 116 5.16 1.49 19.63
CA PHE A 116 6.46 1.00 20.09
C PHE A 116 7.27 2.08 20.82
N ASN A 117 7.10 3.35 20.44
CA ASN A 117 7.71 4.46 21.16
C ASN A 117 7.06 4.69 22.53
N THR A 118 5.74 4.53 22.65
CA THR A 118 5.01 4.71 23.92
C THR A 118 5.36 3.65 24.96
N PHE A 119 5.65 2.42 24.52
CA PHE A 119 5.99 1.29 25.39
C PHE A 119 7.51 1.05 25.52
N ASP A 120 8.35 1.99 25.07
CA ASP A 120 9.82 1.88 25.08
C ASP A 120 10.37 0.61 24.38
N LEU A 121 9.65 0.13 23.35
CA LEU A 121 9.95 -1.08 22.58
C LEU A 121 10.86 -0.79 21.37
N TYR A 122 11.97 -0.08 21.56
CA TYR A 122 12.98 0.09 20.51
C TYR A 122 12.40 0.52 19.13
N PRO A 123 11.70 1.67 19.05
CA PRO A 123 10.93 2.06 17.87
C PRO A 123 11.78 2.21 16.59
N VAL A 124 13.05 2.62 16.73
CA VAL A 124 13.97 2.76 15.60
C VAL A 124 14.36 1.41 15.02
N GLN A 125 14.63 0.42 15.88
CA GLN A 125 14.97 -0.95 15.48
C GLN A 125 13.76 -1.61 14.81
N THR A 126 12.57 -1.43 15.38
CA THR A 126 11.32 -1.90 14.79
C THR A 126 11.07 -1.30 13.41
N LEU A 127 11.35 -0.01 13.22
CA LEU A 127 11.30 0.59 11.88
C LEU A 127 12.30 -0.07 10.93
N ILE A 128 13.57 -0.19 11.32
CA ILE A 128 14.66 -0.62 10.42
C ILE A 128 14.55 -2.11 10.05
N TYR A 129 14.22 -2.96 11.01
CA TYR A 129 14.23 -4.42 10.83
C TYR A 129 12.84 -4.99 10.68
N GLY A 130 11.86 -4.42 11.38
CA GLY A 130 10.48 -4.85 11.33
C GLY A 130 9.76 -4.35 10.09
N ILE A 131 9.88 -3.05 9.75
CA ILE A 131 9.00 -2.42 8.76
C ILE A 131 9.72 -2.15 7.42
N LEU A 132 10.87 -1.47 7.42
CA LEU A 132 11.52 -0.98 6.20
C LEU A 132 11.81 -2.06 5.13
N PRO A 133 12.24 -3.30 5.48
CA PRO A 133 12.62 -4.29 4.47
C PRO A 133 11.49 -4.62 3.49
N HIS A 134 10.27 -4.80 4.00
CA HIS A 134 9.10 -5.09 3.18
C HIS A 134 8.31 -3.81 2.85
N GLY A 135 8.21 -2.87 3.80
CA GLY A 135 7.37 -1.68 3.72
C GLY A 135 7.76 -0.72 2.59
N ILE A 136 9.04 -0.59 2.24
CA ILE A 136 9.44 0.25 1.09
C ILE A 136 8.83 -0.28 -0.21
N ILE A 137 8.86 -1.60 -0.39
CA ILE A 137 8.39 -2.28 -1.60
C ILE A 137 6.85 -2.26 -1.64
N GLU A 138 6.21 -2.56 -0.50
CA GLU A 138 4.76 -2.50 -0.36
C GLU A 138 4.22 -1.09 -0.63
N LEU A 139 4.74 -0.07 0.07
CA LEU A 139 4.27 1.30 -0.10
C LEU A 139 4.43 1.77 -1.54
N PHE A 140 5.54 1.44 -2.19
CA PHE A 140 5.71 1.74 -3.61
C PHE A 140 4.64 1.06 -4.48
N ALA A 141 4.35 -0.22 -4.24
CA ALA A 141 3.31 -0.96 -4.97
C ALA A 141 1.91 -0.38 -4.74
N ILE A 142 1.56 -0.06 -3.49
CA ILE A 142 0.28 0.52 -3.09
C ILE A 142 0.09 1.92 -3.69
N TYR A 143 1.10 2.78 -3.61
CA TYR A 143 1.02 4.11 -4.23
C TYR A 143 0.91 4.03 -5.75
N LEU A 144 1.61 3.08 -6.38
CA LEU A 144 1.49 2.84 -7.82
C LEU A 144 0.09 2.34 -8.19
N ALA A 145 -0.49 1.43 -7.41
CA ALA A 145 -1.87 0.97 -7.59
C ALA A 145 -2.86 2.14 -7.49
N GLY A 146 -2.67 3.01 -6.50
CA GLY A 146 -3.45 4.25 -6.36
C GLY A 146 -3.26 5.19 -7.56
N GLY A 147 -2.03 5.36 -8.05
CA GLY A 147 -1.74 6.16 -9.24
C GLY A 147 -2.40 5.65 -10.51
N ILE A 148 -2.43 4.32 -10.70
CA ILE A 148 -3.16 3.64 -11.78
C ILE A 148 -4.67 3.86 -11.62
N GLY A 149 -5.21 3.70 -10.42
CA GLY A 149 -6.62 3.95 -10.12
C GLY A 149 -7.04 5.40 -10.36
N VAL A 150 -6.23 6.37 -9.93
CA VAL A 150 -6.42 7.81 -10.20
C VAL A 150 -6.44 8.07 -11.71
N PHE A 151 -5.50 7.48 -12.46
CA PHE A 151 -5.48 7.60 -13.92
C PHE A 151 -6.76 7.06 -14.55
N LEU A 152 -7.24 5.89 -14.11
CA LEU A 152 -8.48 5.31 -14.58
C LEU A 152 -9.67 6.23 -14.25
N SER A 153 -9.76 6.72 -13.02
CA SER A 153 -10.83 7.61 -12.54
C SER A 153 -10.89 8.92 -13.33
N LEU A 154 -9.74 9.54 -13.59
CA LEU A 154 -9.64 10.75 -14.41
C LEU A 154 -10.16 10.52 -15.83
N ASN A 155 -9.86 9.36 -16.43
CA ASN A 155 -10.33 9.05 -17.78
C ASN A 155 -11.81 8.67 -17.81
N MET A 156 -12.32 8.00 -16.77
CA MET A 156 -13.75 7.76 -16.59
C MET A 156 -14.52 9.07 -16.43
N PHE A 157 -14.03 9.98 -15.59
CA PHE A 157 -14.59 11.32 -15.42
C PHE A 157 -14.61 12.07 -16.75
N LYS A 158 -13.50 12.11 -17.49
CA LYS A 158 -13.45 12.75 -18.82
C LYS A 158 -14.40 12.06 -19.82
N LYS A 159 -14.56 10.74 -19.79
CA LYS A 159 -15.47 10.02 -20.69
C LYS A 159 -16.93 10.43 -20.48
N ILE A 160 -17.31 10.68 -19.23
CA ILE A 160 -18.68 11.05 -18.86
C ILE A 160 -18.93 12.54 -19.10
N PHE A 161 -18.01 13.40 -18.67
CA PHE A 161 -18.25 14.85 -18.56
C PHE A 161 -17.55 15.71 -19.62
N SER A 162 -16.60 15.18 -20.42
CA SER A 162 -15.87 15.99 -21.41
C SER A 162 -16.54 16.02 -22.77
N SER A 163 -16.47 17.17 -23.45
CA SER A 163 -16.83 17.32 -24.87
C SER A 163 -15.97 16.45 -25.79
N LYS A 164 -14.73 16.11 -25.38
CA LYS A 164 -13.80 15.25 -26.13
C LYS A 164 -13.94 13.75 -25.83
N ARG A 165 -15.06 13.32 -25.25
CA ARG A 165 -15.31 11.92 -24.86
C ARG A 165 -15.15 10.90 -25.99
N ALA A 166 -15.31 11.29 -27.25
CA ALA A 166 -15.16 10.41 -28.41
C ALA A 166 -13.70 9.96 -28.63
N GLU A 167 -12.73 10.79 -28.24
CA GLU A 167 -11.28 10.51 -28.40
C GLU A 167 -10.77 9.52 -27.33
N ILE A 168 -11.54 9.30 -26.27
CA ILE A 168 -11.14 8.47 -25.12
C ILE A 168 -11.52 7.01 -25.38
N ASN A 169 -10.52 6.18 -25.63
CA ASN A 169 -10.66 4.74 -25.72
C ASN A 169 -10.52 4.08 -24.33
N ILE A 170 -11.65 3.93 -23.63
CA ILE A 170 -11.65 3.39 -22.27
C ILE A 170 -11.23 1.92 -22.21
N GLY A 171 -11.48 1.14 -23.27
CA GLY A 171 -11.09 -0.27 -23.32
C GLY A 171 -9.57 -0.45 -23.30
N ILE A 172 -8.85 0.41 -24.04
CA ILE A 172 -7.37 0.41 -24.00
C ILE A 172 -6.86 0.82 -22.62
N ILE A 173 -7.46 1.85 -22.02
CA ILE A 173 -7.08 2.35 -20.69
C ILE A 173 -7.27 1.27 -19.62
N ILE A 174 -8.43 0.60 -19.60
CA ILE A 174 -8.72 -0.50 -18.68
C ILE A 174 -7.71 -1.63 -18.87
N LYS A 175 -7.48 -2.05 -20.13
CA LYS A 175 -6.52 -3.10 -20.46
C LYS A 175 -5.11 -2.75 -19.98
N ASP A 176 -4.66 -1.53 -20.23
CA ASP A 176 -3.33 -1.07 -19.82
C ASP A 176 -3.20 -1.00 -18.29
N SER A 177 -4.23 -0.51 -17.58
CA SER A 177 -4.26 -0.50 -16.12
C SER A 177 -4.22 -1.91 -15.52
N ILE A 178 -4.96 -2.87 -16.09
CA ILE A 178 -4.95 -4.27 -15.64
C ILE A 178 -3.57 -4.89 -15.89
N ILE A 179 -2.98 -4.69 -17.06
CA ILE A 179 -1.64 -5.22 -17.37
C ILE A 179 -0.60 -4.61 -16.42
N SER A 180 -0.63 -3.29 -16.20
CA SER A 180 0.26 -2.62 -15.24
C SER A 180 0.13 -3.21 -13.84
N TYR A 181 -1.10 -3.45 -13.38
CA TYR A 181 -1.34 -4.08 -12.09
C TYR A 181 -0.73 -5.48 -12.02
N LEU A 182 -1.03 -6.34 -13.00
CA LEU A 182 -0.62 -7.75 -12.98
C LEU A 182 0.88 -7.96 -13.13
N ILE A 183 1.59 -7.13 -13.90
CA ILE A 183 3.02 -7.35 -14.19
C ILE A 183 3.97 -6.48 -13.37
N VAL A 184 3.46 -5.46 -12.68
CA VAL A 184 4.27 -4.55 -11.85
C VAL A 184 3.79 -4.56 -10.41
N VAL A 185 2.54 -4.18 -10.14
CA VAL A 185 2.03 -4.04 -8.77
C VAL A 185 1.97 -5.38 -8.05
N ALA A 186 1.31 -6.39 -8.63
CA ALA A 186 1.14 -7.68 -7.98
C ALA A 186 2.48 -8.39 -7.68
N PRO A 187 3.47 -8.42 -8.60
CA PRO A 187 4.80 -8.95 -8.31
C PRO A 187 5.54 -8.22 -7.18
N LEU A 188 5.40 -6.89 -7.08
CA LEU A 188 5.98 -6.13 -5.98
C LEU A 188 5.33 -6.47 -4.64
N ILE A 189 4.00 -6.64 -4.61
CA ILE A 189 3.28 -7.08 -3.40
C ILE A 189 3.71 -8.48 -2.99
N ILE A 190 3.84 -9.40 -3.94
CA ILE A 190 4.36 -10.76 -3.67
C ILE A 190 5.76 -10.67 -3.06
N LEU A 191 6.64 -9.85 -3.63
CA LEU A 191 7.98 -9.65 -3.11
C LEU A 191 7.97 -9.08 -1.68
N ALA A 192 7.13 -8.07 -1.42
CA ALA A 192 6.98 -7.49 -0.08
C ALA A 192 6.50 -8.54 0.94
N ALA A 193 5.46 -9.31 0.60
CA ALA A 193 4.94 -10.36 1.47
C ALA A 193 5.98 -11.46 1.74
N VAL A 194 6.78 -11.86 0.74
CA VAL A 194 7.87 -12.83 0.95
C VAL A 194 8.90 -12.28 1.95
N ILE A 195 9.26 -10.99 1.83
CA ILE A 195 10.18 -10.37 2.77
C ILE A 195 9.55 -10.33 4.17
N GLU A 196 8.28 -9.96 4.28
CA GLU A 196 7.56 -9.90 5.55
C GLU A 196 7.40 -11.25 6.24
N GLY A 197 7.03 -12.30 5.51
CA GLY A 197 6.80 -13.61 6.09
C GLY A 197 8.08 -14.39 6.41
N PHE A 198 9.18 -14.14 5.69
CA PHE A 198 10.38 -14.99 5.79
C PHE A 198 11.67 -14.26 6.14
N VAL A 199 11.80 -12.98 5.83
CA VAL A 199 13.03 -12.20 6.07
C VAL A 199 12.89 -11.34 7.32
N THR A 200 11.77 -10.62 7.47
CA THR A 200 11.49 -9.77 8.62
C THR A 200 11.60 -10.49 9.96
N PRO A 201 11.04 -11.72 10.16
CA PRO A 201 11.15 -12.41 11.44
C PRO A 201 12.61 -12.74 11.79
N VAL A 202 13.37 -13.24 10.80
CA VAL A 202 14.80 -13.54 10.95
C VAL A 202 15.61 -12.29 11.30
N LEU A 203 15.27 -11.13 10.73
CA LEU A 203 15.93 -9.88 11.08
C LEU A 203 15.60 -9.51 12.54
N ILE A 204 14.33 -9.52 12.93
CA ILE A 204 13.91 -9.19 14.31
C ILE A 204 14.61 -10.12 15.33
N ASP A 205 14.60 -11.42 15.11
CA ASP A 205 15.20 -12.43 16.02
C ASP A 205 16.70 -12.19 16.23
N ASN A 206 17.43 -11.81 15.18
CA ASN A 206 18.87 -11.55 15.27
C ASN A 206 19.21 -10.27 16.05
N PHE A 207 18.30 -9.30 16.13
CA PHE A 207 18.51 -8.05 16.86
C PHE A 207 17.88 -8.05 18.26
N HIS A 208 16.93 -8.96 18.52
CA HIS A 208 16.28 -9.17 19.81
C HIS A 208 16.29 -10.67 20.20
N PRO A 209 17.44 -11.25 20.60
CA PRO A 209 17.56 -12.70 20.85
C PRO A 209 16.84 -13.21 22.11
N SER A 210 15.87 -12.48 22.69
CA SER A 210 15.25 -12.81 23.98
C SER A 210 13.77 -12.44 24.14
N LEU A 211 12.98 -12.54 23.06
CA LEU A 211 11.53 -12.75 23.16
C LEU A 211 11.17 -14.08 22.48
#